data_AF-A0A0G1XBV5-F1
#
_entry.id   AF-A0A0G1XBV5-F1
#
_cell.length_a   1.000
_cell.length_b   1.000
_cell.length_c   1.000
_cell.angle_alpha   90.00
_cell.angle_beta   90.00
_cell.angle_gamma   90.00
#
_symmetry.space_group_name_H-M   'P 1'
#
loop_
_entity.id
_entity.type
_entity.pdbx_description
1 polymer ?
#
loop_
_entity_poly.entity_id
_entity_poly.type
_entity_poly.pdbx_seq_one_letter_code
_entity_poly.pdbx_strand_id
1 'polypeptide(L)'
;MTQDRKSFDALLEKIEGLKKAGQIDLSMDEDLSIAVMNLLSLEEHFFFTAEKTGKTDYFDLLKEVREARKVLMGRLIPSHEGETWCISKHLLATTMRLIEVGTKLHKEGKPAEAKETFDYAYKMYSFFWGLRLNLIKTADFKETAAKDKPWTLGDIVDKLVDCCDE
;
A
#
# COMPACT_ATOMS: atom_id res chain seq x y z
N MET A 1 21.42 14.86 14.59
CA MET A 1 21.25 13.45 15.02
C MET A 1 20.30 13.25 16.21
N THR A 2 20.04 14.26 17.07
CA THR A 2 19.21 14.09 18.29
C THR A 2 17.72 14.45 18.15
N GLN A 3 17.33 15.24 17.14
CA GLN A 3 15.95 15.69 16.95
C GLN A 3 15.11 14.72 16.10
N ASP A 4 15.71 14.11 15.07
CA ASP A 4 15.05 13.11 14.22
C ASP A 4 14.74 11.80 14.95
N ARG A 5 15.61 11.36 15.86
CA ARG A 5 15.39 10.16 16.67
C ARG A 5 14.18 10.34 17.61
N LYS A 6 14.07 11.51 18.25
CA LYS A 6 12.93 11.87 19.10
C LYS A 6 11.60 11.93 18.33
N SER A 7 11.62 12.37 17.07
CA SER A 7 10.43 12.39 16.21
C SER A 7 9.99 10.99 15.79
N PHE A 8 10.95 10.08 15.59
CA PHE A 8 10.68 8.69 15.22
C PHE A 8 10.24 7.85 16.42
N ASP A 9 10.88 8.02 17.58
CA ASP A 9 10.46 7.36 18.81
C ASP A 9 9.03 7.78 19.20
N ALA A 10 8.68 9.07 19.01
CA ALA A 10 7.30 9.56 19.18
C ALA A 10 6.31 8.98 18.16
N LEU A 11 6.76 8.68 16.94
CA LEU A 11 5.96 8.01 15.91
C LEU A 11 5.68 6.55 16.30
N LEU A 12 6.71 5.84 16.75
CA LEU A 12 6.58 4.48 17.27
C LEU A 12 5.70 4.44 18.51
N GLU A 13 5.86 5.36 19.45
CA GLU A 13 4.98 5.48 20.63
C GLU A 13 3.52 5.74 20.24
N LYS A 14 3.28 6.60 19.23
CA LYS A 14 1.93 6.83 18.70
C LYS A 14 1.35 5.52 18.13
N ILE A 15 2.12 4.78 17.36
CA ILE A 15 1.65 3.56 16.70
C ILE A 15 1.45 2.42 17.71
N GLU A 16 2.37 2.25 18.67
CA GLU A 16 2.20 1.35 19.81
C GLU A 16 0.97 1.74 20.65
N GLY A 17 0.71 3.04 20.82
CA GLY A 17 -0.52 3.54 21.44
C GLY A 17 -1.77 3.13 20.67
N LEU A 18 -1.75 3.24 19.34
CA LEU A 18 -2.86 2.85 18.46
C LEU A 18 -3.10 1.33 18.46
N LYS A 19 -2.02 0.52 18.45
CA LYS A 19 -2.07 -0.94 18.61
C LYS A 19 -2.69 -1.33 19.96
N LYS A 20 -2.17 -0.78 21.07
CA LYS A 20 -2.68 -1.07 22.43
C LYS A 20 -4.12 -0.62 22.64
N ALA A 21 -4.54 0.43 21.95
CA ALA A 21 -5.93 0.89 21.96
C ALA A 21 -6.86 0.03 21.07
N GLY A 22 -6.35 -1.00 20.39
CA GLY A 22 -7.11 -1.85 19.47
C GLY A 22 -7.65 -1.10 18.25
N GLN A 23 -7.07 0.06 17.93
CA GLN A 23 -7.53 0.89 16.80
C GLN A 23 -6.91 0.42 15.48
N ILE A 24 -5.79 -0.30 15.54
CA ILE A 24 -5.03 -0.77 14.39
C ILE A 24 -4.45 -2.15 14.71
N ASP A 25 -4.65 -3.09 13.79
CA ASP A 25 -3.98 -4.38 13.76
C ASP A 25 -3.12 -4.42 12.51
N LEU A 26 -1.81 -4.21 12.66
CA LEU A 26 -0.91 -4.05 11.52
C LEU A 26 -0.72 -5.35 10.74
N SER A 27 -0.72 -6.52 11.41
CA SER A 27 -0.61 -7.82 10.73
C SER A 27 -1.86 -8.05 9.88
N MET A 28 -3.04 -7.93 10.48
CA MET A 28 -4.29 -8.09 9.74
C MET A 28 -4.48 -7.05 8.64
N ASP A 29 -4.11 -5.79 8.87
CA ASP A 29 -4.22 -4.73 7.87
C ASP A 29 -3.26 -4.94 6.69
N GLU A 30 -2.08 -5.51 6.93
CA GLU A 30 -1.15 -5.89 5.88
C GLU A 30 -1.75 -6.97 4.98
N ASP A 31 -2.18 -8.09 5.56
CA ASP A 31 -2.84 -9.18 4.83
C ASP A 31 -4.06 -8.67 4.05
N LEU A 32 -4.86 -7.82 4.68
CA LEU A 32 -6.02 -7.20 4.05
C LEU A 32 -5.63 -6.28 2.89
N SER A 33 -4.50 -5.55 3.00
CA SER A 33 -4.00 -4.71 1.91
C SER A 33 -3.61 -5.54 0.69
N ILE A 34 -2.97 -6.70 0.89
CA ILE A 34 -2.63 -7.65 -0.17
C ILE A 34 -3.90 -8.26 -0.77
N ALA A 35 -4.88 -8.62 0.05
CA ALA A 35 -6.19 -9.08 -0.43
C ALA A 35 -6.87 -8.02 -1.33
N VAL A 36 -6.81 -6.74 -0.96
CA VAL A 36 -7.34 -5.64 -1.77
C VAL A 36 -6.57 -5.48 -3.09
N MET A 37 -5.23 -5.60 -3.08
CA MET A 37 -4.42 -5.60 -4.32
C MET A 37 -4.90 -6.71 -5.27
N ASN A 38 -5.08 -7.93 -4.76
CA ASN A 38 -5.52 -9.07 -5.55
C ASN A 38 -6.93 -8.87 -6.13
N LEU A 39 -7.87 -8.29 -5.36
CA LEU A 39 -9.21 -7.97 -5.87
C LEU A 39 -9.18 -6.90 -6.97
N LEU A 40 -8.32 -5.88 -6.85
CA LEU A 40 -8.10 -4.90 -7.92
C LEU A 40 -7.58 -5.56 -9.20
N SER A 41 -6.66 -6.51 -9.07
CA SER A 41 -6.16 -7.28 -10.21
C SER A 41 -7.26 -8.16 -10.83
N LEU A 42 -8.10 -8.79 -10.01
CA LEU A 42 -9.23 -9.59 -10.52
C LEU A 42 -10.25 -8.73 -11.29
N GLU A 43 -10.57 -7.51 -10.83
CA GLU A 43 -11.41 -6.57 -11.59
C GLU A 43 -10.85 -6.34 -13.01
N GLU A 44 -9.54 -6.11 -13.12
CA GLU A 44 -8.84 -5.90 -14.40
C GLU A 44 -8.89 -7.16 -15.29
N HIS A 45 -8.66 -8.35 -14.71
CA HIS A 45 -8.70 -9.61 -15.44
C HIS A 45 -10.10 -9.95 -15.96
N PHE A 46 -11.15 -9.72 -15.16
CA PHE A 46 -12.53 -9.92 -15.63
C PHE A 46 -12.91 -8.94 -16.73
N PHE A 47 -12.52 -7.68 -16.61
CA PHE A 47 -12.71 -6.68 -17.67
C PHE A 47 -12.10 -7.15 -19.00
N PHE A 48 -10.80 -7.48 -19.00
CA PHE A 48 -10.13 -7.93 -20.22
C PHE A 48 -10.71 -9.24 -20.77
N THR A 49 -11.16 -10.15 -19.90
CA THR A 49 -11.76 -11.42 -20.33
C THR A 49 -13.10 -11.18 -21.01
N ALA A 50 -13.93 -10.28 -20.46
CA ALA A 50 -15.20 -9.89 -21.09
C ALA A 50 -14.96 -9.35 -22.51
N GLU A 51 -14.05 -8.38 -22.65
CA GLU A 51 -13.73 -7.75 -23.94
C GLU A 51 -13.11 -8.74 -24.94
N LYS A 52 -12.17 -9.59 -24.51
CA LYS A 52 -11.51 -10.56 -25.39
C LYS A 52 -12.43 -11.68 -25.87
N THR A 53 -13.41 -12.06 -25.07
CA THR A 53 -14.29 -13.20 -25.37
C THR A 53 -15.66 -12.79 -25.91
N GLY A 54 -16.02 -11.50 -25.76
CA GLY A 54 -17.37 -10.99 -26.04
C GLY A 54 -18.43 -11.49 -25.06
N LYS A 55 -18.06 -12.20 -23.98
CA LYS A 55 -18.99 -12.75 -22.99
C LYS A 55 -19.24 -11.75 -21.88
N THR A 56 -20.45 -11.19 -21.85
CA THR A 56 -20.84 -10.14 -20.90
C THR A 56 -20.92 -10.62 -19.46
N ASP A 57 -21.11 -11.92 -19.21
CA ASP A 57 -21.20 -12.49 -17.86
C ASP A 57 -19.94 -12.25 -17.01
N TYR A 58 -18.79 -12.01 -17.63
CA TYR A 58 -17.57 -11.61 -16.91
C TYR A 58 -17.69 -10.21 -16.28
N PHE A 59 -18.55 -9.32 -16.80
CA PHE A 59 -18.84 -8.05 -16.14
C PHE A 59 -19.66 -8.22 -14.86
N ASP A 60 -20.51 -9.25 -14.78
CA ASP A 60 -21.22 -9.58 -13.54
C ASP A 60 -20.23 -10.08 -12.48
N LEU A 61 -19.27 -10.93 -12.86
CA LEU A 61 -18.19 -11.35 -11.95
C LEU A 61 -17.31 -10.17 -11.51
N LEU A 62 -16.98 -9.26 -12.43
CA LEU A 62 -16.27 -8.02 -12.10
C LEU A 62 -17.02 -7.23 -11.03
N LYS A 63 -18.33 -7.07 -11.19
CA LYS A 63 -19.18 -6.35 -10.24
C LYS A 63 -19.15 -6.99 -8.85
N GLU A 64 -19.25 -8.31 -8.75
CA GLU A 64 -19.19 -9.03 -7.47
C GLU A 64 -17.82 -8.83 -6.78
N VAL A 65 -16.72 -8.97 -7.53
CA VAL A 65 -15.37 -8.71 -7.00
C VAL A 65 -15.22 -7.27 -6.54
N ARG A 66 -15.76 -6.32 -7.31
CA ARG A 66 -15.72 -4.90 -6.97
C ARG A 66 -16.47 -4.59 -5.67
N GLU A 67 -17.60 -5.23 -5.42
CA GLU A 67 -18.34 -5.08 -4.17
C GLU A 67 -17.56 -5.69 -2.98
N ALA A 68 -16.97 -6.87 -3.15
CA ALA A 68 -16.07 -7.43 -2.15
C ALA A 68 -14.90 -6.48 -1.83
N ARG A 69 -14.26 -5.93 -2.87
CA ARG A 69 -13.17 -4.95 -2.71
C ARG A 69 -13.63 -3.72 -1.95
N LYS A 70 -14.81 -3.15 -2.27
CA LYS A 70 -15.33 -1.96 -1.57
C LYS A 70 -15.52 -2.24 -0.08
N VAL A 71 -16.08 -3.39 0.28
CA VAL A 71 -16.28 -3.79 1.68
C VAL A 71 -14.95 -3.94 2.40
N LEU A 72 -13.98 -4.66 1.82
CA LEU A 72 -12.67 -4.88 2.44
C LEU A 72 -11.84 -3.59 2.54
N MET A 73 -11.88 -2.75 1.50
CA MET A 73 -11.29 -1.41 1.55
C MET A 73 -11.92 -0.55 2.65
N GLY A 74 -13.21 -0.72 2.92
CA GLY A 74 -13.94 -0.07 4.01
C GLY A 74 -13.43 -0.42 5.40
N ARG A 75 -12.97 -1.66 5.56
CA ARG A 75 -12.34 -2.13 6.80
C ARG A 75 -10.91 -1.59 6.92
N LEU A 76 -10.18 -1.59 5.80
CA LEU A 76 -8.79 -1.15 5.75
C LEU A 76 -8.66 0.36 5.94
N ILE A 77 -9.55 1.16 5.36
CA ILE A 77 -9.55 2.63 5.46
C ILE A 77 -10.93 3.08 5.99
N PRO A 78 -11.20 2.93 7.30
CA PRO A 78 -12.51 3.17 7.89
C PRO A 78 -12.89 4.66 7.97
N SER A 79 -11.89 5.55 7.91
CA SER A 79 -12.08 7.00 7.86
C SER A 79 -11.19 7.58 6.77
N HIS A 80 -11.76 8.46 5.95
CA HIS A 80 -11.06 9.09 4.84
C HIS A 80 -11.49 10.55 4.69
N GLU A 81 -10.52 11.44 4.44
CA GLU A 81 -10.74 12.84 4.06
C GLU A 81 -10.43 13.02 2.57
N GLY A 82 -11.28 13.76 1.85
CA GLY A 82 -11.10 14.01 0.41
C GLY A 82 -10.87 12.72 -0.40
N GLU A 83 -9.80 12.69 -1.19
CA GLU A 83 -9.45 11.60 -2.10
C GLU A 83 -8.63 10.47 -1.45
N THR A 84 -8.42 10.47 -0.12
CA THR A 84 -7.54 9.50 0.56
C THR A 84 -7.94 8.04 0.34
N TRP A 85 -9.23 7.75 0.20
CA TRP A 85 -9.73 6.43 -0.20
C TRP A 85 -9.23 6.02 -1.59
N CYS A 86 -9.41 6.90 -2.58
CA CYS A 86 -9.01 6.67 -3.96
C CYS A 86 -7.50 6.55 -4.07
N ILE A 87 -6.76 7.46 -3.43
CA ILE A 87 -5.29 7.47 -3.41
C ILE A 87 -4.76 6.16 -2.83
N SER A 88 -5.30 5.70 -1.69
CA SER A 88 -4.88 4.43 -1.07
C SER A 88 -5.07 3.25 -2.02
N LYS A 89 -6.24 3.14 -2.66
CA LYS A 89 -6.52 2.11 -3.67
C LYS A 89 -5.54 2.18 -4.85
N HIS A 90 -5.22 3.38 -5.34
CA HIS A 90 -4.30 3.56 -6.47
C HIS A 90 -2.84 3.25 -6.10
N LEU A 91 -2.41 3.56 -4.87
CA LEU A 91 -1.10 3.17 -4.37
C LEU A 91 -0.97 1.65 -4.30
N LEU A 92 -1.95 0.95 -3.71
CA LEU A 92 -1.99 -0.51 -3.66
C LEU A 92 -1.93 -1.15 -5.06
N ALA A 93 -2.74 -0.67 -6.01
CA ALA A 93 -2.71 -1.14 -7.40
C ALA A 93 -1.34 -0.92 -8.07
N THR A 94 -0.74 0.25 -7.84
CA THR A 94 0.57 0.61 -8.40
C THR A 94 1.67 -0.28 -7.82
N THR A 95 1.69 -0.50 -6.50
CA THR A 95 2.61 -1.42 -5.83
C THR A 95 2.57 -2.80 -6.46
N MET A 96 1.37 -3.41 -6.54
CA MET A 96 1.23 -4.75 -7.12
C MET A 96 1.73 -4.82 -8.57
N ARG A 97 1.41 -3.80 -9.38
CA ARG A 97 1.81 -3.78 -10.79
C ARG A 97 3.32 -3.62 -10.95
N LEU A 98 3.96 -2.82 -10.11
CA LEU A 98 5.43 -2.67 -10.10
C LEU A 98 6.13 -3.96 -9.65
N ILE A 99 5.60 -4.69 -8.66
CA ILE A 99 6.13 -6.00 -8.26
C ILE A 99 6.13 -6.95 -9.47
N GLU A 100 5.01 -7.06 -10.18
CA GLU A 100 4.90 -7.92 -11.37
C GLU A 100 5.88 -7.52 -12.49
N VAL A 101 6.07 -6.22 -12.74
CA VAL A 101 7.05 -5.73 -13.72
C VAL A 101 8.49 -6.04 -13.30
N GLY A 102 8.82 -5.81 -12.03
CA GLY A 102 10.14 -6.13 -11.49
C GLY A 102 10.47 -7.61 -11.59
N THR A 103 9.50 -8.49 -11.29
CA THR A 103 9.65 -9.95 -11.44
C THR A 103 9.91 -10.36 -12.89
N LYS A 104 9.25 -9.71 -13.86
CA LYS A 104 9.49 -9.93 -15.30
C LYS A 104 10.89 -9.48 -15.72
N LEU A 105 11.31 -8.28 -15.33
CA LEU A 105 12.67 -7.78 -15.61
C LEU A 105 13.74 -8.69 -15.02
N HIS A 106 13.52 -9.20 -13.80
CA HIS A 106 14.42 -10.15 -13.17
C HIS A 106 14.52 -11.44 -13.98
N LYS A 107 13.39 -11.99 -14.44
CA LYS A 107 13.35 -13.18 -15.31
C LYS A 107 14.05 -12.96 -16.67
N GLU A 108 14.03 -11.73 -17.20
CA GLU A 108 14.71 -11.35 -18.43
C GLU A 108 16.24 -11.12 -18.26
N GLY A 109 16.78 -11.32 -17.06
CA GLY A 109 18.21 -11.11 -16.80
C GLY A 109 18.59 -9.63 -16.66
N LYS A 110 17.65 -8.77 -16.25
CA LYS A 110 17.85 -7.33 -16.02
C LYS A 110 17.75 -6.97 -14.52
N PRO A 111 18.69 -7.44 -13.67
CA PRO A 111 18.56 -7.34 -12.22
C PRO A 111 18.61 -5.90 -11.68
N ALA A 112 19.36 -5.00 -12.33
CA ALA A 112 19.44 -3.60 -11.90
C ALA A 112 18.10 -2.87 -12.08
N GLU A 113 17.46 -3.04 -13.24
CA GLU A 113 16.15 -2.45 -13.54
C GLU A 113 15.03 -3.09 -12.71
N ALA A 114 15.13 -4.40 -12.46
CA ALA A 114 14.22 -5.10 -11.55
C ALA A 114 14.32 -4.52 -10.14
N LYS A 115 15.53 -4.34 -9.62
CA LYS A 115 15.76 -3.73 -8.29
C LYS A 115 15.17 -2.32 -8.22
N GLU A 116 15.46 -1.46 -9.19
CA GLU A 116 14.88 -0.11 -9.26
C GLU A 116 13.34 -0.16 -9.23
N THR A 117 12.75 -1.07 -10.00
CA THR A 117 11.29 -1.25 -10.03
C THR A 117 10.73 -1.70 -8.68
N PHE A 118 11.41 -2.63 -7.99
CA PHE A 118 11.02 -3.05 -6.65
C PHE A 118 11.16 -1.92 -5.61
N ASP A 119 12.21 -1.10 -5.71
CA ASP A 119 12.38 0.06 -4.84
C ASP A 119 11.20 1.05 -4.99
N TYR A 120 10.71 1.27 -6.22
CA TYR A 120 9.49 2.05 -6.45
C TYR A 120 8.22 1.37 -5.92
N ALA A 121 8.09 0.05 -6.08
CA ALA A 121 6.95 -0.70 -5.54
C ALA A 121 6.86 -0.53 -4.02
N TYR A 122 8.00 -0.69 -3.35
CA TYR A 122 8.14 -0.50 -1.92
C TYR A 122 7.78 0.93 -1.52
N LYS A 123 8.33 1.94 -2.20
CA LYS A 123 7.99 3.35 -1.96
C LYS A 123 6.49 3.64 -2.06
N MET A 124 5.78 3.09 -3.05
CA MET A 124 4.32 3.27 -3.18
C MET A 124 3.56 2.61 -2.03
N TYR A 125 4.00 1.43 -1.59
CA TYR A 125 3.41 0.74 -0.45
C TYR A 125 3.65 1.51 0.85
N SER A 126 4.84 2.10 0.99
CA SER A 126 5.17 2.97 2.12
C SER A 126 4.27 4.20 2.17
N PHE A 127 3.95 4.82 1.02
CA PHE A 127 2.97 5.91 0.97
C PHE A 127 1.57 5.46 1.41
N PHE A 128 1.14 4.26 1.04
CA PHE A 128 -0.13 3.70 1.50
C PHE A 128 -0.18 3.63 3.03
N TRP A 129 0.86 3.08 3.67
CA TRP A 129 0.93 3.01 5.14
C TRP A 129 0.99 4.38 5.81
N GLY A 130 1.72 5.33 5.22
CA GLY A 130 1.75 6.71 5.70
C GLY A 130 0.35 7.36 5.74
N LEU A 131 -0.51 7.03 4.77
CA LEU A 131 -1.90 7.48 4.74
C LEU A 131 -2.78 6.68 5.72
N ARG A 132 -2.71 5.34 5.70
CA ARG A 132 -3.49 4.43 6.57
C ARG A 132 -3.31 4.75 8.05
N LEU A 133 -2.07 5.05 8.44
CA LEU A 133 -1.70 5.34 9.82
C LEU A 133 -1.84 6.82 10.18
N ASN A 134 -2.29 7.65 9.23
CA ASN A 134 -2.41 9.11 9.37
C ASN A 134 -1.09 9.73 9.90
N LEU A 135 0.03 9.28 9.32
CA LEU A 135 1.39 9.72 9.65
C LEU A 135 1.86 10.86 8.74
N ILE A 136 1.24 11.00 7.58
CA ILE A 136 1.52 12.05 6.61
C ILE A 136 0.31 12.97 6.56
N LYS A 137 0.42 14.20 7.08
CA LYS A 137 -0.55 15.24 6.70
C LYS A 137 -0.18 15.69 5.28
N THR A 138 -1.17 16.01 4.45
CA THR A 138 -0.96 16.47 3.06
C THR A 138 0.02 17.65 2.93
N ALA A 139 0.18 18.45 4.00
CA ALA A 139 1.17 19.53 4.10
C ALA A 139 2.64 19.05 4.17
N ASP A 140 2.90 17.83 4.64
CA ASP A 140 4.25 17.28 4.87
C ASP A 140 4.93 16.78 3.58
N PHE A 141 4.17 16.65 2.47
CA PHE A 141 4.69 16.28 1.15
C PHE A 141 5.71 17.29 0.60
N LYS A 142 5.65 18.55 1.03
CA LYS A 142 6.60 19.59 0.59
C LYS A 142 7.94 19.55 1.35
N GLU A 143 7.98 19.03 2.57
CA GLU A 143 9.20 19.04 3.39
C GLU A 143 10.03 17.75 3.28
N THR A 144 9.41 16.61 3.01
CA THR A 144 10.11 15.31 2.89
C THR A 144 10.95 15.20 1.62
N ALA A 145 10.69 16.00 0.59
CA ALA A 145 11.49 16.03 -0.64
C ALA A 145 12.79 16.86 -0.53
N ALA A 146 12.98 17.60 0.57
CA ALA A 146 13.96 18.69 0.62
C ALA A 146 15.10 18.54 1.65
N LYS A 147 15.18 17.44 2.42
CA LYS A 147 16.24 17.30 3.43
C LYS A 147 16.78 15.87 3.51
N ASP A 148 18.10 15.76 3.35
CA ASP A 148 18.92 14.61 3.76
C ASP A 148 18.59 14.23 5.22
N LYS A 149 17.66 13.29 5.40
CA LYS A 149 17.27 12.75 6.69
C LYS A 149 17.70 11.28 6.76
N PRO A 150 18.20 10.81 7.92
CA PRO A 150 18.75 9.46 8.05
C PRO A 150 17.71 8.33 8.06
N TRP A 151 16.41 8.63 7.98
CA TRP A 151 15.32 7.64 7.94
C TRP A 151 14.32 8.03 6.84
N THR A 152 14.05 7.10 5.94
CA THR A 152 13.08 7.18 4.85
C THR A 152 11.71 6.66 5.26
N LEU A 153 10.68 6.91 4.46
CA LEU A 153 9.36 6.31 4.67
C LEU A 153 9.40 4.77 4.59
N GLY A 154 10.38 4.23 3.87
CA GLY A 154 10.69 2.80 3.86
C GLY A 154 11.08 2.32 5.26
N ASP A 155 12.05 2.96 5.90
CA ASP A 155 12.50 2.54 7.23
C ASP A 155 11.41 2.64 8.32
N ILE A 156 10.37 3.45 8.08
CA ILE A 156 9.16 3.48 8.92
C ILE A 156 8.32 2.23 8.67
N VAL A 157 8.06 1.88 7.41
CA VAL A 157 7.27 0.69 7.06
C VAL A 157 7.96 -0.61 7.49
N ASP A 158 9.28 -0.73 7.29
CA ASP A 158 10.05 -1.92 7.68
C ASP A 158 9.94 -2.24 9.19
N LYS A 159 9.77 -1.22 10.05
CA LYS A 159 9.59 -1.45 11.50
C LYS A 159 8.15 -1.65 11.93
N LEU A 160 7.20 -1.29 11.08
CA LEU A 160 5.77 -1.31 11.39
C LEU A 160 5.09 -2.56 10.86
N VAL A 161 5.59 -3.03 9.71
CA VAL A 161 5.03 -4.10 8.89
C VAL A 161 6.02 -5.28 8.94
N ASP A 162 6.46 -5.60 10.16
CA ASP A 162 7.23 -6.81 10.44
C ASP A 162 6.26 -7.87 10.97
N CYS A 163 5.56 -8.50 10.03
CA CYS A 163 4.60 -9.59 10.27
C CYS A 163 5.29 -10.95 10.53
N CYS A 164 6.62 -10.99 10.65
CA CYS A 164 7.37 -12.24 10.83
C CYS A 164 7.47 -12.72 12.29
N ASP A 165 6.92 -11.98 13.25
CA ASP A 165 6.91 -12.30 14.69
C ASP A 165 5.56 -12.88 15.18
N GLU A 166 4.92 -13.73 14.37
CA GLU A 166 3.77 -14.57 14.79
C GLU A 166 4.18 -15.90 15.45
#